data_AF-A0AA38HMR7-F1
#
_entry.id   AF-A0AA38HMR7-F1
#
_cell.length_a   1.000
_cell.length_b   1.000
_cell.length_c   1.000
_cell.angle_alpha   90.00
_cell.angle_beta   90.00
_cell.angle_gamma   90.00
#
_symmetry.space_group_name_H-M   'P 1'
#
loop_
_entity.id
_entity.type
_entity.pdbx_description
1 polymer ?
#
loop_
_entity_poly.entity_id
_entity_poly.type
_entity_poly.pdbx_seq_one_letter_code
_entity_poly.pdbx_strand_id
1 'polypeptide(L)'
;MFPGTLAASVGFSLIYCLKPTTLSTSVLIGYGFVIGLFQIGWAVTQISHLSIIPEIATTHKYTSDLTAIRYTATVCCSIAVYLITLFVLKNGNDVNDIGPGDFYKFKEIALIITLMGLFSSLLFYCGTFSKEERNKEYESIPASESEDSSGLVANEDVTHFLKSSIIYKVSLMYMASRLFTTLTLIYIPLYLDEKGAGSEDTGDGIRRTIASVPLVCFVASFLTSIILKFRIRRCGDKVVYLSGIILALIGSVWIKMGFLFRSGSQLYVIASLIGVSGSATMVSSLCLTAEFVKVNGYGGASVYSTVTFTDKLITGGVVLLVQNLQCTPKDLCPHFYEDVLSYVCAIVTLIGLASLATLHCRSN
;
A
#
# COMPACT_ATOMS: atom_id res chain seq x y z
N MET A 1 16.47 -5.07 -9.91
CA MET A 1 16.25 -4.20 -8.72
C MET A 1 16.91 -2.83 -8.85
N PHE A 2 18.23 -2.72 -9.00
CA PHE A 2 18.96 -1.44 -9.01
C PHE A 2 18.43 -0.39 -10.01
N PRO A 3 18.15 -0.73 -11.29
CA PRO A 3 17.57 0.24 -12.23
C PRO A 3 16.19 0.75 -11.79
N GLY A 4 15.39 -0.10 -11.14
CA GLY A 4 14.07 0.26 -10.63
C GLY A 4 14.15 1.27 -9.48
N THR A 5 15.11 1.10 -8.57
CA THR A 5 15.33 2.04 -7.46
C THR A 5 15.84 3.40 -7.96
N LEU A 6 16.74 3.41 -8.95
CA LEU A 6 17.20 4.64 -9.57
C LEU A 6 16.05 5.36 -10.28
N ALA A 7 15.26 4.63 -11.08
CA ALA A 7 14.09 5.18 -11.75
C ALA A 7 13.07 5.75 -10.75
N ALA A 8 12.73 5.03 -9.68
CA ALA A 8 11.82 5.52 -8.66
C ALA A 8 12.34 6.81 -7.98
N SER A 9 13.62 6.86 -7.65
CA SER A 9 14.23 8.00 -6.95
C SER A 9 14.30 9.26 -7.82
N VAL A 10 14.70 9.09 -9.08
CA VAL A 10 14.74 10.19 -10.07
C VAL A 10 13.32 10.64 -10.40
N GLY A 11 12.43 9.70 -10.69
CA GLY A 11 11.03 9.98 -11.01
C GLY A 11 10.33 10.75 -9.90
N PHE A 12 10.40 10.28 -8.65
CA PHE A 12 9.77 10.95 -7.52
C PHE A 12 10.32 12.37 -7.30
N SER A 13 11.64 12.55 -7.37
CA SER A 13 12.27 13.86 -7.18
C SER A 13 11.87 14.85 -8.29
N LEU A 14 11.79 14.39 -9.54
CA LEU A 14 11.38 15.22 -10.66
C LEU A 14 9.92 15.67 -10.56
N ILE A 15 9.01 14.84 -10.03
CA ILE A 15 7.59 15.22 -9.82
C ILE A 15 7.50 16.53 -9.01
N TYR A 16 8.29 16.65 -7.95
CA TYR A 16 8.26 17.79 -7.02
C TYR A 16 9.28 18.89 -7.36
N CYS A 17 10.16 18.69 -8.33
CA CYS A 17 11.13 19.71 -8.76
C CYS A 17 10.64 20.52 -9.97
N LEU A 18 9.71 19.98 -10.76
CA LEU A 18 9.09 20.70 -11.87
C LEU A 18 8.12 21.75 -11.29
N LYS A 19 8.41 23.04 -11.50
CA LYS A 19 7.48 24.15 -11.20
C LYS A 19 6.95 24.72 -12.52
N PRO A 20 5.82 24.22 -13.05
CA PRO A 20 5.24 24.82 -14.24
C PRO A 20 4.63 26.18 -13.89
N THR A 21 4.97 27.20 -14.68
CA THR A 21 4.37 28.54 -14.59
C THR A 21 3.09 28.65 -15.41
N THR A 22 2.88 27.75 -16.38
CA THR A 22 1.66 27.68 -17.21
C THR A 22 1.27 26.23 -17.51
N LEU A 23 -0.03 25.95 -17.59
CA LEU A 23 -0.56 24.64 -17.93
C LEU A 23 -0.55 24.46 -19.46
N SER A 24 0.51 23.83 -19.98
CA SER A 24 0.65 23.50 -21.40
C SER A 24 0.56 21.98 -21.61
N THR A 25 0.06 21.55 -22.77
CA THR A 25 0.01 20.14 -23.17
C THR A 25 1.39 19.46 -23.06
N SER A 26 2.47 20.20 -23.37
CA SER A 26 3.85 19.69 -23.22
C SER A 26 4.23 19.43 -21.76
N VAL A 27 3.74 20.26 -20.83
CA VAL A 27 3.95 20.06 -19.39
C VAL A 27 3.19 18.81 -18.93
N LEU A 28 1.96 18.62 -19.38
CA LEU A 28 1.15 17.43 -19.04
C LEU A 28 1.81 16.13 -19.53
N ILE A 29 2.32 16.13 -20.77
CA ILE A 29 3.06 14.99 -21.33
C ILE A 29 4.34 14.74 -20.52
N GLY A 30 5.07 15.80 -20.16
CA GLY A 30 6.26 15.70 -19.31
C GLY A 30 5.97 15.08 -17.95
N TYR A 31 4.92 15.55 -17.24
CA TYR A 31 4.49 14.93 -15.98
C TYR A 31 4.04 13.49 -16.16
N GLY A 32 3.29 13.18 -17.21
CA GLY A 32 2.88 11.81 -17.53
C GLY A 32 4.07 10.87 -17.69
N PHE A 33 5.11 11.32 -18.39
CA PHE A 33 6.35 10.56 -18.55
C PHE A 33 7.08 10.34 -17.20
N VAL A 34 7.26 11.41 -16.41
CA VAL A 34 7.95 11.32 -15.11
C VAL A 34 7.19 10.43 -14.12
N ILE A 35 5.86 10.56 -14.05
CA ILE A 35 5.00 9.71 -13.22
C ILE A 35 5.09 8.26 -13.72
N GLY A 36 5.05 8.02 -15.03
CA GLY A 36 5.22 6.69 -15.61
C GLY A 36 6.55 6.06 -15.19
N LEU A 37 7.64 6.80 -15.28
CA LEU A 37 8.98 6.37 -14.87
C LEU A 37 9.03 6.02 -13.38
N PHE A 38 8.44 6.85 -12.51
CA PHE A 38 8.31 6.57 -11.08
C PHE A 38 7.52 5.29 -10.82
N GLN A 39 6.36 5.12 -11.47
CA GLN A 39 5.48 3.96 -11.26
C GLN A 39 6.10 2.65 -11.73
N ILE A 40 6.85 2.67 -12.84
CA ILE A 40 7.61 1.52 -13.34
C ILE A 40 8.74 1.19 -12.37
N GLY A 41 9.52 2.18 -11.93
CA GLY A 41 10.61 1.98 -10.97
C GLY A 41 10.12 1.39 -9.64
N TRP A 42 9.00 1.89 -9.13
CA TRP A 42 8.34 1.37 -7.94
C TRP A 42 7.87 -0.08 -8.13
N ALA A 43 7.22 -0.39 -9.27
CA ALA A 43 6.77 -1.74 -9.58
C ALA A 43 7.92 -2.75 -9.61
N VAL A 44 9.00 -2.42 -10.34
CA VAL A 44 10.19 -3.29 -10.47
C VAL A 44 10.80 -3.57 -9.10
N THR A 45 11.00 -2.54 -8.28
CA THR A 45 11.59 -2.70 -6.94
C THR A 45 10.69 -3.52 -6.02
N GLN A 46 9.38 -3.24 -6.02
CA GLN A 46 8.42 -3.92 -5.17
C GLN A 46 8.26 -5.41 -5.52
N ILE A 47 8.08 -5.73 -6.80
CA ILE A 47 7.85 -7.11 -7.25
C ILE A 47 9.10 -7.96 -6.97
N SER A 48 10.29 -7.45 -7.28
CA SER A 48 11.54 -8.18 -6.98
C SER A 48 11.70 -8.44 -5.47
N HIS A 49 11.36 -7.48 -4.61
CA HIS A 49 11.47 -7.69 -3.16
C HIS A 49 10.35 -8.62 -2.62
N LEU A 50 9.20 -8.70 -3.29
CA LEU A 50 8.18 -9.67 -2.93
C LEU A 50 8.58 -11.10 -3.29
N SER A 51 9.20 -11.30 -4.45
CA SER A 51 9.59 -12.62 -4.94
C SER A 51 10.76 -13.23 -4.19
N ILE A 52 11.69 -12.41 -3.67
CA ILE A 52 12.87 -12.91 -2.94
C ILE A 52 12.52 -13.49 -1.56
N ILE A 53 11.45 -13.00 -0.90
CA ILE A 53 11.08 -13.42 0.47
C ILE A 53 10.78 -14.93 0.59
N PRO A 54 9.90 -15.52 -0.25
CA PRO A 54 9.64 -16.96 -0.17
C PRO A 54 10.85 -17.82 -0.54
N GLU A 55 11.77 -17.28 -1.36
CA GLU A 55 12.99 -17.97 -1.82
C GLU A 55 14.07 -18.05 -0.72
N ILE A 56 14.26 -16.96 0.05
CA ILE A 56 15.26 -16.93 1.13
C ILE A 56 14.79 -17.59 2.43
N ALA A 57 13.48 -17.70 2.62
CA ALA A 57 12.91 -18.25 3.84
C ALA A 57 12.80 -19.77 3.74
N THR A 58 13.38 -20.50 4.69
CA THR A 58 13.36 -21.98 4.70
C THR A 58 12.01 -22.56 5.12
N THR A 59 11.29 -21.91 6.04
CA THR A 59 9.95 -22.36 6.51
C THR A 59 8.87 -21.34 6.23
N HIS A 60 7.59 -21.76 6.19
CA HIS A 60 6.46 -20.84 6.00
C HIS A 60 6.42 -19.76 7.11
N LYS A 61 6.74 -20.16 8.35
CA LYS A 61 6.85 -19.24 9.49
C LYS A 61 7.85 -18.11 9.21
N TYR A 62 9.05 -18.44 8.71
CA TYR A 62 10.04 -17.42 8.36
C TYR A 62 9.57 -16.52 7.21
N THR A 63 8.85 -17.06 6.22
CA THR A 63 8.27 -16.28 5.12
C THR A 63 7.25 -15.26 5.63
N SER A 64 6.36 -15.69 6.54
CA SER A 64 5.36 -14.85 7.19
C SER A 64 6.02 -13.76 8.05
N ASP A 65 7.02 -14.12 8.87
CA ASP A 65 7.76 -13.18 9.71
C ASP A 65 8.47 -12.09 8.89
N LEU A 66 9.18 -12.45 7.81
CA LEU A 66 9.84 -11.50 6.91
C LEU A 66 8.83 -10.57 6.23
N THR A 67 7.69 -11.13 5.80
CA THR A 67 6.61 -10.37 5.17
C THR A 67 6.02 -9.34 6.13
N ALA A 68 5.76 -9.74 7.38
CA ALA A 68 5.25 -8.87 8.43
C ALA A 68 6.26 -7.78 8.82
N ILE A 69 7.56 -8.11 8.95
CA ILE A 69 8.62 -7.12 9.22
C ILE A 69 8.68 -6.07 8.12
N ARG A 70 8.64 -6.49 6.86
CA ARG A 70 8.66 -5.57 5.72
C ARG A 70 7.44 -4.65 5.69
N TYR A 71 6.25 -5.19 5.96
CA TYR A 71 5.05 -4.35 6.05
C TYR A 71 5.14 -3.37 7.22
N THR A 72 5.61 -3.82 8.38
CA THR A 72 5.84 -2.95 9.56
C THR A 72 6.78 -1.80 9.20
N ALA A 73 7.89 -2.08 8.51
CA ALA A 73 8.81 -1.05 8.03
C ALA A 73 8.13 -0.05 7.08
N THR A 74 7.22 -0.52 6.22
CA THR A 74 6.43 0.36 5.34
C THR A 74 5.55 1.31 6.15
N VAL A 75 4.87 0.81 7.19
CA VAL A 75 4.04 1.65 8.09
C VAL A 75 4.92 2.64 8.88
N CYS A 76 6.10 2.23 9.35
CA CYS A 76 7.06 3.14 9.97
C CYS A 76 7.46 4.27 9.02
N CYS A 77 7.72 3.95 7.74
CA CYS A 77 8.03 4.97 6.73
C CYS A 77 6.85 5.93 6.54
N SER A 78 5.61 5.44 6.50
CA SER A 78 4.42 6.32 6.41
C SER A 78 4.32 7.28 7.61
N ILE A 79 4.56 6.80 8.83
CA ILE A 79 4.60 7.66 10.03
C ILE A 79 5.75 8.66 9.94
N ALA A 80 6.94 8.23 9.54
CA ALA A 80 8.11 9.11 9.40
C ALA A 80 7.87 10.22 8.36
N VAL A 81 7.34 9.90 7.19
CA VAL A 81 6.97 10.88 6.15
C VAL A 81 5.97 11.90 6.71
N TYR A 82 4.97 11.44 7.45
CA TYR A 82 3.98 12.30 8.06
C TYR A 82 4.59 13.25 9.11
N LEU A 83 5.46 12.75 9.98
CA LEU A 83 6.18 13.56 10.98
C LEU A 83 7.15 14.57 10.34
N ILE A 84 7.89 14.16 9.30
CA ILE A 84 8.77 15.06 8.53
C ILE A 84 7.94 16.18 7.89
N THR A 85 6.81 15.82 7.29
CA THR A 85 5.91 16.81 6.66
C THR A 85 5.39 17.80 7.69
N LEU A 86 4.93 17.33 8.85
CA LEU A 86 4.50 18.22 9.94
C LEU A 86 5.63 19.13 10.44
N PHE A 87 6.84 18.59 10.58
CA PHE A 87 8.00 19.36 11.04
C PHE A 87 8.35 20.48 10.07
N VAL A 88 8.45 20.18 8.77
CA VAL A 88 8.78 21.17 7.73
C VAL A 88 7.68 22.22 7.60
N LEU A 89 6.40 21.82 7.66
CA LEU A 89 5.28 22.77 7.57
C LEU A 89 5.15 23.67 8.80
N LYS A 90 5.45 23.16 10.00
CA LYS A 90 5.40 23.95 11.25
C LYS A 90 6.52 24.99 11.35
N ASN A 91 7.61 24.81 10.61
CA ASN A 91 8.74 25.75 10.60
C ASN A 91 8.51 26.99 9.72
N GLY A 92 7.30 27.15 9.14
CA GLY A 92 6.89 28.34 8.39
C GLY A 92 6.14 29.37 9.24
N ASN A 93 6.19 30.65 8.83
CA ASN A 93 5.62 31.78 9.57
C ASN A 93 4.08 31.78 9.68
N ASP A 94 3.37 31.00 8.85
CA ASP A 94 1.91 30.83 8.95
C ASP A 94 1.54 29.36 8.70
N VAL A 95 1.15 28.66 9.76
CA VAL A 95 0.67 27.26 9.71
C VAL A 95 -0.74 27.15 9.10
N ASN A 96 -1.38 28.31 8.90
CA ASN A 96 -2.80 28.44 8.59
C ASN A 96 -3.11 28.75 7.12
N ASP A 97 -2.11 29.03 6.29
CA ASP A 97 -2.29 29.30 4.86
C ASP A 97 -1.24 28.51 4.04
N ILE A 98 -1.50 27.21 3.87
CA ILE A 98 -0.73 26.40 2.92
C ILE A 98 -1.16 26.81 1.52
N GLY A 99 -0.28 27.51 0.81
CA GLY A 99 -0.56 28.08 -0.51
C GLY A 99 0.35 27.55 -1.61
N PRO A 100 0.10 27.92 -2.88
CA PRO A 100 0.98 27.62 -4.00
C PRO A 100 2.40 28.22 -3.84
N GLY A 101 2.58 29.18 -2.94
CA GLY A 101 3.88 29.73 -2.54
C GLY A 101 4.77 28.78 -1.75
N ASP A 102 4.20 27.76 -1.09
CA ASP A 102 4.91 26.78 -0.26
C ASP A 102 5.52 25.62 -1.05
N PHE A 103 5.53 25.71 -2.39
CA PHE A 103 6.11 24.68 -3.27
C PHE A 103 7.52 24.26 -2.85
N TYR A 104 8.35 25.19 -2.37
CA TYR A 104 9.71 24.88 -1.91
C TYR A 104 9.73 23.93 -0.70
N LYS A 105 8.76 24.03 0.22
CA LYS A 105 8.63 23.13 1.36
C LYS A 105 8.32 21.69 0.91
N PHE A 106 7.42 21.53 -0.05
CA PHE A 106 7.10 20.22 -0.62
C PHE A 106 8.26 19.61 -1.40
N LYS A 107 9.02 20.45 -2.13
CA LYS A 107 10.27 20.02 -2.78
C LYS A 107 11.31 19.54 -1.75
N GLU A 108 11.48 20.27 -0.65
CA GLU A 108 12.39 19.89 0.43
C GLU A 108 12.00 18.55 1.06
N ILE A 109 10.71 18.37 1.39
CA ILE A 109 10.18 17.10 1.91
C ILE A 109 10.47 15.96 0.93
N ALA A 110 10.19 16.15 -0.37
CA ALA A 110 10.43 15.12 -1.37
C ALA A 110 11.91 14.72 -1.46
N LEU A 111 12.84 15.70 -1.43
CA LEU A 111 14.27 15.43 -1.46
C LEU A 111 14.76 14.68 -0.22
N ILE A 112 14.30 15.07 0.98
CA ILE A 112 14.65 14.37 2.24
C ILE A 112 14.21 12.91 2.17
N ILE A 113 12.97 12.65 1.74
CA ILE A 113 12.43 11.29 1.65
C ILE A 113 13.17 10.46 0.60
N THR A 114 13.50 11.04 -0.56
CA THR A 114 14.30 10.35 -1.58
C THR A 114 15.68 9.98 -1.05
N LEU A 115 16.37 10.89 -0.34
CA LEU A 115 17.69 10.62 0.22
C LEU A 115 17.65 9.51 1.28
N MET A 116 16.65 9.52 2.16
CA MET A 116 16.43 8.44 3.13
C MET A 116 16.18 7.10 2.44
N GLY A 117 15.37 7.10 1.37
CA GLY A 117 15.08 5.91 0.55
C GLY A 117 16.35 5.37 -0.12
N LEU A 118 17.12 6.23 -0.77
CA LEU A 118 18.39 5.88 -1.41
C LEU A 118 19.40 5.31 -0.42
N PHE A 119 19.50 5.92 0.77
CA PHE A 119 20.36 5.41 1.84
C PHE A 119 19.95 4.00 2.28
N SER A 120 18.64 3.78 2.50
CA SER A 120 18.13 2.44 2.84
C SER A 120 18.36 1.43 1.71
N SER A 121 18.22 1.84 0.44
CA SER A 121 18.50 0.98 -0.71
C SER A 121 19.99 0.65 -0.84
N LEU A 122 20.87 1.61 -0.56
CA LEU A 122 22.32 1.37 -0.53
C LEU A 122 22.68 0.32 0.52
N LEU A 123 22.13 0.43 1.73
CA LEU A 123 22.32 -0.58 2.78
C LEU A 123 21.85 -1.97 2.33
N PHE A 124 20.71 -2.06 1.65
CA PHE A 124 20.22 -3.31 1.09
C PHE A 124 21.20 -3.88 0.05
N TYR A 125 21.65 -3.07 -0.92
CA TYR A 125 22.56 -3.52 -1.96
C TYR A 125 23.91 -3.96 -1.40
N CYS A 126 24.53 -3.17 -0.51
CA CYS A 126 25.77 -3.57 0.17
C CYS A 126 25.60 -4.89 0.94
N GLY A 127 24.47 -5.07 1.61
CA GLY A 127 24.16 -6.32 2.31
C GLY A 127 23.99 -7.53 1.38
N THR A 128 23.40 -7.35 0.19
CA THR A 128 23.24 -8.42 -0.80
C THR A 128 24.54 -8.77 -1.52
N PHE A 129 25.36 -7.78 -1.89
CA PHE A 129 26.64 -8.00 -2.58
C PHE A 129 27.59 -8.88 -1.77
N SER A 130 27.68 -8.63 -0.45
CA SER A 130 28.50 -9.45 0.46
C SER A 130 28.05 -10.92 0.58
N LYS A 131 26.80 -11.23 0.22
CA LYS A 131 26.29 -12.61 0.22
C LYS A 131 26.54 -13.33 -1.10
N GLU A 132 26.49 -12.61 -2.23
CA GLU A 132 26.73 -13.18 -3.56
C GLU A 132 28.21 -13.56 -3.76
N GLU A 133 29.15 -12.76 -3.27
CA GLU A 133 30.59 -13.09 -3.31
C GLU A 133 30.92 -14.35 -2.50
N ARG A 134 30.29 -14.55 -1.34
CA ARG A 134 30.44 -15.77 -0.54
C ARG A 134 29.84 -17.01 -1.20
N ASN A 135 28.78 -16.87 -1.99
CA ASN A 135 28.20 -18.00 -2.73
C ASN A 135 29.06 -18.36 -3.96
N LYS A 136 29.64 -17.37 -4.65
CA LYS A 136 30.56 -17.61 -5.78
C LYS A 136 31.83 -18.34 -5.36
N GLU A 137 32.29 -18.15 -4.12
CA GLU A 137 33.43 -18.89 -3.56
C GLU A 137 33.11 -20.39 -3.36
N TYR A 138 31.85 -20.74 -3.03
CA TYR A 138 31.38 -22.12 -2.85
C TYR A 138 31.04 -22.85 -4.16
N GLU A 139 30.74 -22.13 -5.24
CA GLU A 139 30.34 -22.70 -6.55
C GLU A 139 31.54 -23.01 -7.46
N SER A 140 32.77 -22.89 -6.97
CA SER A 140 34.02 -23.19 -7.70
C SER A 140 34.36 -24.69 -7.83
N ILE A 141 33.37 -25.58 -7.68
CA ILE A 141 33.48 -26.99 -8.06
C ILE A 141 32.80 -27.14 -9.44
N PRO A 142 33.50 -27.61 -10.50
CA PRO A 142 32.97 -27.53 -11.86
C PRO A 142 31.86 -28.55 -12.06
N ALA A 143 30.61 -28.09 -12.06
CA ALA A 143 29.49 -28.84 -12.60
C ALA A 143 29.46 -28.58 -14.12
N SER A 144 29.98 -29.56 -14.85
CA SER A 144 29.87 -29.72 -16.29
C SER A 144 28.41 -29.61 -16.78
N GLU A 145 28.24 -28.87 -17.86
CA GLU A 145 27.18 -29.00 -18.87
C GLU A 145 25.71 -28.87 -18.41
N SER A 146 25.16 -27.67 -18.60
CA SER A 146 23.79 -27.51 -19.15
C SER A 146 23.63 -26.11 -19.72
N GLU A 147 24.22 -25.90 -20.90
CA GLU A 147 23.76 -24.85 -21.81
C GLU A 147 22.38 -25.23 -22.38
N ASP A 148 21.53 -24.20 -22.49
CA ASP A 148 20.33 -24.09 -23.35
C ASP A 148 19.12 -25.02 -23.16
N SER A 149 18.10 -24.51 -22.46
CA SER A 149 16.67 -24.71 -22.81
C SER A 149 15.67 -23.84 -21.99
N SER A 150 16.05 -22.63 -21.54
CA SER A 150 15.19 -21.80 -20.67
C SER A 150 14.27 -20.80 -21.41
N GLY A 151 14.29 -20.76 -22.75
CA GLY A 151 13.52 -19.79 -23.54
C GLY A 151 12.11 -20.21 -23.97
N LEU A 152 11.82 -21.51 -24.06
CA LEU A 152 10.55 -22.03 -24.62
C LEU A 152 9.68 -22.79 -23.60
N VAL A 153 10.27 -23.41 -22.59
CA VAL A 153 9.54 -24.15 -21.53
C VAL A 153 8.80 -23.19 -20.57
N ALA A 154 9.28 -21.95 -20.42
CA ALA A 154 8.67 -20.96 -19.52
C ALA A 154 7.27 -20.50 -19.96
N ASN A 155 6.94 -20.51 -21.25
CA ASN A 155 5.66 -19.96 -21.74
C ASN A 155 4.48 -20.94 -21.56
N GLU A 156 4.69 -22.24 -21.72
CA GLU A 156 3.63 -23.26 -21.53
C GLU A 156 3.29 -23.42 -20.05
N ASP A 157 4.29 -23.39 -19.17
CA ASP A 157 4.05 -23.48 -17.73
C ASP A 157 3.45 -22.21 -17.14
N VAL A 158 3.84 -21.01 -17.63
CA VAL A 158 3.22 -19.74 -17.18
C VAL A 158 1.73 -19.67 -17.58
N THR A 159 1.36 -20.19 -18.75
CA THR A 159 -0.05 -20.19 -19.20
C THR A 159 -0.90 -21.23 -18.46
N HIS A 160 -0.37 -22.42 -18.16
CA HIS A 160 -1.05 -23.41 -17.33
C HIS A 160 -1.15 -22.96 -15.85
N PHE A 161 -0.13 -22.27 -15.35
CA PHE A 161 -0.06 -21.75 -13.99
C PHE A 161 -1.03 -20.58 -13.74
N LEU A 162 -1.12 -19.61 -14.66
CA LEU A 162 -2.12 -18.53 -14.60
C LEU A 162 -3.56 -19.07 -14.61
N LYS A 163 -3.78 -20.26 -15.15
CA LYS A 163 -5.10 -20.92 -15.19
C LYS A 163 -5.53 -21.52 -13.85
N SER A 164 -4.65 -21.58 -12.85
CA SER A 164 -5.02 -22.08 -11.52
C SER A 164 -5.97 -21.12 -10.81
N SER A 165 -7.18 -21.59 -10.51
CA SER A 165 -8.22 -20.84 -9.77
C SER A 165 -7.73 -20.28 -8.42
N ILE A 166 -6.66 -20.84 -7.84
CA ILE A 166 -6.13 -20.42 -6.54
C ILE A 166 -5.41 -19.07 -6.64
N ILE A 167 -4.67 -18.82 -7.73
CA ILE A 167 -3.96 -17.54 -7.95
C ILE A 167 -4.94 -16.38 -8.01
N TYR A 168 -6.06 -16.56 -8.71
CA TYR A 168 -7.10 -15.55 -8.79
C TYR A 168 -7.71 -15.23 -7.43
N LYS A 169 -7.96 -16.24 -6.58
CA LYS A 169 -8.51 -16.03 -5.23
C LYS A 169 -7.55 -15.26 -4.32
N VAL A 170 -6.27 -15.66 -4.32
CA VAL A 170 -5.23 -15.01 -3.53
C VAL A 170 -4.98 -13.57 -4.02
N SER A 171 -4.95 -13.37 -5.34
CA SER A 171 -4.88 -12.04 -5.97
C SER A 171 -6.06 -11.16 -5.58
N LEU A 172 -7.27 -11.72 -5.58
CA LEU A 172 -8.49 -10.99 -5.22
C LEU A 172 -8.50 -10.56 -3.75
N MET A 173 -8.00 -11.41 -2.83
CA MET A 173 -7.82 -11.05 -1.41
C MET A 173 -6.79 -9.93 -1.22
N TYR A 174 -5.64 -10.04 -1.88
CA TYR A 174 -4.60 -9.00 -1.83
C TYR A 174 -5.12 -7.67 -2.40
N MET A 175 -5.75 -7.71 -3.57
CA MET A 175 -6.34 -6.54 -4.21
C MET A 175 -7.41 -5.91 -3.32
N ALA A 176 -8.32 -6.69 -2.74
CA ALA A 176 -9.34 -6.15 -1.84
C ALA A 176 -8.74 -5.44 -0.63
N SER A 177 -7.69 -6.02 -0.03
CA SER A 177 -6.98 -5.41 1.12
C SER A 177 -6.27 -4.12 0.74
N ARG A 178 -5.60 -4.12 -0.43
CA ARG A 178 -4.92 -2.95 -0.97
C ARG A 178 -5.89 -1.84 -1.35
N LEU A 179 -6.99 -2.20 -1.98
CA LEU A 179 -8.04 -1.26 -2.35
C LEU A 179 -8.66 -0.64 -1.11
N PHE A 180 -9.04 -1.44 -0.10
CA PHE A 180 -9.57 -0.93 1.17
C PHE A 180 -8.63 0.08 1.85
N THR A 181 -7.35 -0.28 1.99
CA THR A 181 -6.34 0.60 2.61
C THR A 181 -6.10 1.87 1.79
N THR A 182 -6.08 1.75 0.46
CA THR A 182 -5.86 2.90 -0.45
C THR A 182 -7.05 3.86 -0.46
N LEU A 183 -8.28 3.35 -0.56
CA LEU A 183 -9.49 4.16 -0.52
C LEU A 183 -9.61 4.91 0.81
N THR A 184 -9.33 4.22 1.92
CA THR A 184 -9.30 4.83 3.24
C THR A 184 -8.28 5.97 3.30
N LEU A 185 -7.06 5.73 2.82
CA LEU A 185 -5.99 6.72 2.86
C LEU A 185 -6.34 7.99 2.05
N ILE A 186 -6.95 7.82 0.88
CA ILE A 186 -7.31 8.93 -0.02
C ILE A 186 -8.54 9.68 0.48
N TYR A 187 -9.59 8.96 0.89
CA TYR A 187 -10.89 9.56 1.13
C TYR A 187 -11.15 9.96 2.58
N ILE A 188 -10.42 9.44 3.58
CA ILE A 188 -10.56 9.94 4.97
C ILE A 188 -10.28 11.46 5.08
N PRO A 189 -9.17 12.00 4.55
CA PRO A 189 -8.91 13.44 4.63
C PRO A 189 -9.99 14.26 3.92
N LEU A 190 -10.47 13.80 2.77
CA LEU A 190 -11.52 14.46 1.99
C LEU A 190 -12.87 14.43 2.70
N TYR A 191 -13.20 13.32 3.36
CA TYR A 191 -14.37 13.20 4.22
C TYR A 191 -14.31 14.14 5.44
N LEU A 192 -13.13 14.28 6.06
CA LEU A 192 -12.96 15.19 7.19
C LEU A 192 -13.02 16.66 6.76
N ASP A 193 -12.54 16.98 5.55
CA ASP A 193 -12.68 18.30 4.94
C ASP A 193 -14.16 18.63 4.67
N GLU A 194 -14.92 17.69 4.09
CA GLU A 194 -16.37 17.80 3.85
C GLU A 194 -17.14 18.04 5.16
N LYS A 195 -16.85 17.27 6.22
CA LYS A 195 -17.49 17.49 7.54
C LYS A 195 -17.02 18.78 8.22
N GLY A 196 -15.77 19.15 8.02
CA GLY A 196 -15.19 20.39 8.53
C GLY A 196 -15.83 21.63 7.93
N ALA A 197 -16.14 21.61 6.63
CA ALA A 197 -16.80 22.72 5.95
C ALA A 197 -18.23 22.97 6.46
N GLY A 198 -18.93 21.93 6.94
CA GLY A 198 -20.30 22.03 7.46
C GLY A 198 -20.43 22.34 8.95
N SER A 199 -19.33 22.48 9.70
CA SER A 199 -19.36 22.72 11.15
C SER A 199 -18.86 24.14 11.50
N GLU A 200 -19.69 24.93 12.18
CA GLU A 200 -19.38 26.27 12.72
C GLU A 200 -18.34 26.26 13.87
N ASP A 201 -17.56 25.19 14.01
CA ASP A 201 -16.55 25.06 15.05
C ASP A 201 -15.27 25.80 14.62
N THR A 202 -14.87 26.78 15.43
CA THR A 202 -13.64 27.59 15.35
C THR A 202 -12.52 26.88 14.58
N GLY A 203 -12.14 27.41 13.41
CA GLY A 203 -11.36 26.71 12.35
C GLY A 203 -10.02 26.07 12.74
N ASP A 204 -9.50 26.34 13.94
CA ASP A 204 -8.29 25.73 14.49
C ASP A 204 -8.50 24.28 14.98
N GLY A 205 -9.70 23.93 15.50
CA GLY A 205 -10.01 22.57 15.97
C GLY A 205 -10.22 21.55 14.84
N ILE A 206 -10.87 21.99 13.75
CA ILE A 206 -11.17 21.17 12.57
C ILE A 206 -9.89 20.82 11.81
N ARG A 207 -9.00 21.81 11.61
CA ARG A 207 -7.70 21.60 10.94
C ARG A 207 -6.81 20.62 11.69
N ARG A 208 -6.78 20.69 13.03
CA ARG A 208 -6.10 19.66 13.85
C ARG A 208 -6.68 18.27 13.67
N THR A 209 -8.00 18.15 13.50
CA THR A 209 -8.68 16.86 13.31
C THR A 209 -8.35 16.25 11.95
N ILE A 210 -8.37 17.04 10.87
CA ILE A 210 -8.00 16.60 9.51
C ILE A 210 -6.56 16.05 9.48
N ALA A 211 -5.64 16.71 10.18
CA ALA A 211 -4.27 16.26 10.28
C ALA A 211 -4.14 14.99 11.15
N SER A 212 -4.65 15.01 12.37
CA SER A 212 -4.37 13.96 13.37
C SER A 212 -5.02 12.60 13.09
N VAL A 213 -6.15 12.56 12.37
CA VAL A 213 -6.88 11.30 12.11
C VAL A 213 -6.06 10.30 11.26
N PRO A 214 -5.46 10.68 10.11
CA PRO A 214 -4.53 9.83 9.37
C PRO A 214 -3.36 9.32 10.22
N LEU A 215 -2.83 10.16 11.13
CA LEU A 215 -1.76 9.75 12.04
C LEU A 215 -2.22 8.64 12.99
N VAL A 216 -3.41 8.76 13.58
CA VAL A 216 -3.99 7.71 14.44
C VAL A 216 -4.19 6.41 13.66
N CYS A 217 -4.65 6.50 12.41
CA CYS A 217 -4.77 5.33 11.53
C CYS A 217 -3.42 4.63 11.30
N PHE A 218 -2.35 5.39 11.03
CA PHE A 218 -1.01 4.83 10.87
C PHE A 218 -0.44 4.25 12.17
N VAL A 219 -0.63 4.90 13.31
CA VAL A 219 -0.19 4.38 14.62
C VAL A 219 -0.93 3.08 14.96
N ALA A 220 -2.24 3.03 14.74
CA ALA A 220 -3.03 1.81 14.94
C ALA A 220 -2.58 0.68 14.00
N SER A 221 -2.28 1.00 12.74
CA SER A 221 -1.71 0.05 11.76
C SER A 221 -0.35 -0.48 12.21
N PHE A 222 0.49 0.37 12.79
CA PHE A 222 1.82 0.00 13.28
C PHE A 222 1.73 -0.94 14.49
N LEU A 223 0.92 -0.58 15.49
CA LEU A 223 0.67 -1.42 16.67
C LEU A 223 0.12 -2.79 16.27
N THR A 224 -0.83 -2.82 15.33
CA THR A 224 -1.39 -4.06 14.79
C THR A 224 -0.31 -4.90 14.12
N SER A 225 0.54 -4.31 13.29
CA SER A 225 1.64 -5.02 12.61
C SER A 225 2.62 -5.65 13.61
N ILE A 226 2.94 -4.96 14.71
CA ILE A 226 3.76 -5.50 15.80
C ILE A 226 3.06 -6.68 16.48
N ILE A 227 1.78 -6.54 16.84
CA ILE A 227 1.00 -7.60 17.47
C ILE A 227 0.96 -8.85 16.58
N LEU A 228 0.80 -8.66 15.27
CA LEU A 228 0.77 -9.76 14.30
C LEU A 228 2.12 -10.46 14.15
N LYS A 229 3.24 -9.76 14.36
CA LYS A 229 4.57 -10.38 14.43
C LYS A 229 4.73 -11.29 15.65
N PHE A 230 4.17 -10.91 16.80
CA PHE A 230 4.26 -11.69 18.04
C PHE A 230 3.18 -12.76 18.19
N ARG A 231 2.49 -13.11 17.10
CA ARG A 231 1.32 -14.00 17.15
C ARG A 231 1.67 -15.41 17.63
N ILE A 232 0.81 -15.94 18.50
CA ILE A 232 0.85 -17.32 19.01
C ILE A 232 0.62 -18.31 17.86
N ARG A 233 1.36 -19.43 17.86
CA ARG A 233 1.35 -20.52 16.85
C ARG A 233 -0.03 -21.08 16.47
N ARG A 234 -1.09 -20.78 17.23
CA ARG A 234 -2.47 -21.24 16.99
C ARG A 234 -3.31 -20.36 16.05
N CYS A 235 -2.90 -19.13 15.75
CA CYS A 235 -3.75 -18.21 14.98
C CYS A 235 -3.23 -18.10 13.54
N GLY A 236 -3.89 -18.81 12.61
CA GLY A 236 -3.52 -18.84 11.19
C GLY A 236 -3.85 -17.55 10.45
N ASP A 237 -3.18 -17.31 9.32
CA ASP A 237 -3.35 -16.07 8.53
C ASP A 237 -4.77 -15.89 7.98
N LYS A 238 -5.47 -17.00 7.70
CA LYS A 238 -6.89 -17.00 7.35
C LYS A 238 -7.78 -16.40 8.45
N VAL A 239 -7.49 -16.70 9.73
CA VAL A 239 -8.26 -16.21 10.88
C VAL A 239 -8.01 -14.73 11.10
N VAL A 240 -6.76 -14.28 11.00
CA VAL A 240 -6.45 -12.85 11.12
C VAL A 240 -7.06 -12.06 9.98
N TYR A 241 -7.03 -12.58 8.76
CA TYR A 241 -7.71 -11.96 7.64
C TYR A 241 -9.22 -11.80 7.90
N LEU A 242 -9.88 -12.84 8.42
CA LEU A 242 -11.30 -12.78 8.80
C LEU A 242 -11.56 -11.76 9.91
N SER A 243 -10.71 -11.70 10.93
CA SER A 243 -10.83 -10.71 12.01
C SER A 243 -10.71 -9.26 11.48
N GLY A 244 -9.79 -9.04 10.53
CA GLY A 244 -9.62 -7.74 9.89
C GLY A 244 -10.86 -7.34 9.07
N ILE A 245 -11.46 -8.26 8.32
CA ILE A 245 -12.71 -8.04 7.57
C ILE A 245 -13.84 -7.60 8.51
N ILE A 246 -14.02 -8.30 9.63
CA ILE A 246 -15.08 -7.97 10.60
C ILE A 246 -14.90 -6.55 11.13
N LEU A 247 -13.67 -6.18 11.51
CA LEU A 247 -13.36 -4.82 11.95
C LEU A 247 -13.54 -3.76 10.85
N ALA A 248 -13.22 -4.09 9.60
CA ALA A 248 -13.45 -3.20 8.45
C ALA A 248 -14.95 -2.97 8.18
N LEU A 249 -15.78 -4.00 8.29
CA LEU A 249 -17.23 -3.87 8.15
C LEU A 249 -17.83 -3.04 9.29
N ILE A 250 -17.41 -3.30 10.54
CA ILE A 250 -17.81 -2.49 11.69
C ILE A 250 -17.43 -1.02 11.47
N GLY A 251 -16.20 -0.75 11.03
CA GLY A 251 -15.74 0.62 10.73
C GLY A 251 -16.58 1.28 9.63
N SER A 252 -16.87 0.57 8.55
CA SER A 252 -17.67 1.09 7.41
C SER A 252 -19.10 1.43 7.82
N VAL A 253 -19.76 0.54 8.59
CA VAL A 253 -21.11 0.78 9.11
C VAL A 253 -21.12 1.91 10.14
N TRP A 254 -20.09 2.02 10.98
CA TRP A 254 -19.96 3.10 11.96
C TRP A 254 -19.78 4.46 11.29
N ILE A 255 -19.04 4.55 10.19
CA ILE A 255 -18.93 5.80 9.41
C ILE A 255 -20.31 6.29 8.97
N LYS A 256 -21.16 5.38 8.46
CA LYS A 256 -22.52 5.72 8.02
C LYS A 256 -23.47 6.08 9.17
N MET A 257 -23.34 5.40 10.31
CA MET A 257 -24.14 5.68 11.51
C MET A 257 -23.66 6.93 12.27
N GLY A 258 -22.41 7.36 12.04
CA GLY A 258 -21.72 8.44 12.76
C GLY A 258 -22.39 9.81 12.68
N PHE A 259 -23.46 9.94 11.88
CA PHE A 259 -24.37 11.09 11.89
C PHE A 259 -25.06 11.33 13.25
N LEU A 260 -25.31 10.26 14.04
CA LEU A 260 -26.06 10.37 15.29
C LEU A 260 -25.26 10.94 16.48
N PHE A 261 -23.93 10.99 16.41
CA PHE A 261 -23.08 11.30 17.56
C PHE A 261 -21.91 12.22 17.18
N ARG A 262 -22.11 13.53 17.36
CA ARG A 262 -21.18 14.63 17.01
C ARG A 262 -20.04 14.77 18.04
N SER A 263 -19.32 13.69 18.36
CA SER A 263 -18.18 13.75 19.30
C SER A 263 -16.87 13.40 18.59
N GLY A 264 -15.89 14.30 18.67
CA GLY A 264 -14.56 14.11 18.06
C GLY A 264 -13.83 12.86 18.56
N SER A 265 -14.16 12.35 19.76
CA SER A 265 -13.59 11.11 20.30
C SER A 265 -13.93 9.87 19.46
N GLN A 266 -15.11 9.85 18.83
CA GLN A 266 -15.56 8.71 18.03
C GLN A 266 -14.82 8.62 16.70
N LEU A 267 -14.45 9.76 16.10
CA LEU A 267 -13.64 9.78 14.87
C LEU A 267 -12.29 9.10 15.09
N TYR A 268 -11.66 9.31 16.24
CA TYR A 268 -10.41 8.63 16.58
C TYR A 268 -10.60 7.11 16.78
N VAL A 269 -11.72 6.69 17.36
CA VAL A 269 -12.06 5.26 17.49
C VAL A 269 -12.26 4.64 16.11
N ILE A 270 -13.02 5.26 15.21
CA ILE A 270 -13.23 4.80 13.84
C ILE A 270 -11.88 4.72 13.10
N ALA A 271 -11.06 5.77 13.19
CA ALA A 271 -9.73 5.80 12.57
C ALA A 271 -8.83 4.66 13.06
N SER A 272 -8.88 4.37 14.36
CA SER A 272 -8.13 3.25 14.93
C SER A 272 -8.61 1.90 14.41
N LEU A 273 -9.93 1.68 14.32
CA LEU A 273 -10.53 0.45 13.80
C LEU A 273 -10.15 0.22 12.34
N ILE A 274 -10.16 1.28 11.53
CA ILE A 274 -9.78 1.19 10.12
C ILE A 274 -8.27 0.92 9.97
N GLY A 275 -7.42 1.54 10.80
CA GLY A 275 -5.99 1.24 10.81
C GLY A 275 -5.69 -0.21 11.19
N VAL A 276 -6.36 -0.73 12.23
CA VAL A 276 -6.24 -2.13 12.65
C VAL A 276 -6.69 -3.07 11.53
N SER A 277 -7.87 -2.84 10.95
CA SER A 277 -8.41 -3.71 9.90
C SER A 277 -7.57 -3.67 8.62
N GLY A 278 -7.11 -2.49 8.22
CA GLY A 278 -6.25 -2.29 7.06
C GLY A 278 -4.92 -3.02 7.19
N SER A 279 -4.24 -2.88 8.33
CA SER A 279 -2.99 -3.61 8.60
C SER A 279 -3.20 -5.13 8.68
N ALA A 280 -4.25 -5.59 9.39
CA ALA A 280 -4.51 -7.01 9.56
C ALA A 280 -4.83 -7.74 8.26
N THR A 281 -5.70 -7.17 7.42
CA THR A 281 -6.05 -7.74 6.10
C THR A 281 -4.85 -7.71 5.16
N MET A 282 -4.09 -6.62 5.14
CA MET A 282 -2.95 -6.43 4.26
C MET A 282 -1.76 -7.35 4.59
N VAL A 283 -1.39 -7.49 5.86
CA VAL A 283 -0.32 -8.41 6.28
C VAL A 283 -0.72 -9.85 6.01
N SER A 284 -1.95 -10.23 6.36
CA SER A 284 -2.42 -11.61 6.20
C SER A 284 -2.54 -12.01 4.73
N SER A 285 -3.03 -11.14 3.85
CA SER A 285 -3.09 -11.43 2.40
C SER A 285 -1.71 -11.58 1.77
N LEU A 286 -0.73 -10.78 2.20
CA LEU A 286 0.66 -10.94 1.78
C LEU A 286 1.25 -12.28 2.24
N CYS A 287 1.02 -12.69 3.49
CA CYS A 287 1.51 -13.96 4.02
C CYS A 287 0.89 -15.16 3.28
N LEU A 288 -0.43 -15.12 3.02
CA LEU A 288 -1.12 -16.14 2.23
C LEU A 288 -0.60 -16.21 0.79
N THR A 289 -0.29 -15.07 0.17
CA THR A 289 0.35 -15.04 -1.16
C THR A 289 1.73 -15.68 -1.13
N ALA A 290 2.52 -15.38 -0.11
CA ALA A 290 3.87 -15.92 0.03
C ALA A 290 3.87 -17.42 0.33
N GLU A 291 2.90 -17.91 1.13
CA GLU A 291 2.65 -19.34 1.36
C GLU A 291 2.35 -20.05 0.04
N PHE A 292 1.44 -19.49 -0.75
CA PHE A 292 1.08 -20.05 -2.04
C PHE A 292 2.28 -20.15 -2.99
N VAL A 293 3.08 -19.08 -3.09
CA VAL A 293 4.29 -19.08 -3.93
C VAL A 293 5.28 -20.15 -3.45
N LYS A 294 5.43 -20.30 -2.13
CA LYS A 294 6.36 -21.25 -1.54
C LYS A 294 5.97 -22.71 -1.76
N VAL A 295 4.68 -23.05 -1.65
CA VAL A 295 4.19 -24.43 -1.83
C VAL A 295 4.28 -24.89 -3.29
N ASN A 296 4.07 -23.99 -4.26
CA ASN A 296 4.07 -24.34 -5.68
C ASN A 296 5.46 -24.28 -6.35
N GLY A 297 6.51 -23.96 -5.61
CA GLY A 297 7.91 -24.21 -5.99
C GLY A 297 8.53 -23.30 -7.05
N TYR A 298 7.79 -22.73 -8.00
CA TYR A 298 8.34 -21.89 -9.08
C TYR A 298 7.38 -20.78 -9.52
N GLY A 299 7.92 -19.63 -9.95
CA GLY A 299 7.14 -18.52 -10.55
C GLY A 299 6.72 -17.38 -9.62
N GLY A 300 7.38 -17.17 -8.47
CA GLY A 300 7.03 -16.10 -7.52
C GLY A 300 6.98 -14.70 -8.14
N ALA A 301 7.93 -14.36 -9.01
CA ALA A 301 7.92 -13.10 -9.74
C ALA A 301 6.69 -12.94 -10.65
N SER A 302 6.27 -14.01 -11.32
CA SER A 302 5.06 -14.01 -12.16
C SER A 302 3.80 -13.83 -11.31
N VAL A 303 3.65 -14.58 -10.21
CA VAL A 303 2.52 -14.43 -9.27
C VAL A 303 2.42 -13.01 -8.75
N TYR A 304 3.51 -12.47 -8.21
CA TYR A 304 3.50 -11.12 -7.66
C TYR A 304 3.29 -10.07 -8.75
N SER A 305 3.72 -10.30 -9.98
CA SER A 305 3.41 -9.43 -11.11
C SER A 305 1.91 -9.42 -11.41
N THR A 306 1.26 -10.58 -11.53
CA THR A 306 -0.20 -10.66 -11.74
C THR A 306 -0.97 -10.03 -10.59
N VAL A 307 -0.63 -10.39 -9.35
CA VAL A 307 -1.31 -9.90 -8.14
C VAL A 307 -1.20 -8.38 -8.02
N THR A 308 -0.01 -7.81 -8.24
CA THR A 308 0.20 -6.35 -8.16
C THR A 308 -0.33 -5.60 -9.38
N PHE A 309 -0.35 -6.22 -10.55
CA PHE A 309 -0.98 -5.66 -11.75
C PHE A 309 -2.48 -5.53 -11.58
N THR A 310 -3.15 -6.61 -11.13
CA THR A 310 -4.59 -6.61 -10.84
C THR A 310 -4.94 -5.54 -9.80
N ASP A 311 -4.15 -5.41 -8.74
CA ASP A 311 -4.28 -4.35 -7.74
C ASP A 311 -4.22 -2.95 -8.36
N LYS A 312 -3.16 -2.63 -9.12
CA LYS A 312 -3.01 -1.31 -9.73
C LYS A 312 -4.12 -0.98 -10.73
N LEU A 313 -4.54 -1.95 -11.53
CA LEU A 313 -5.59 -1.77 -12.53
C LEU A 313 -6.95 -1.51 -11.88
N ILE A 314 -7.35 -2.34 -10.92
CA ILE A 314 -8.66 -2.22 -10.26
C ILE A 314 -8.68 -0.97 -9.38
N THR A 315 -7.63 -0.72 -8.60
CA THR A 315 -7.55 0.49 -7.76
C THR A 315 -7.60 1.76 -8.59
N GLY A 316 -6.86 1.82 -9.70
CA GLY A 316 -6.94 2.95 -10.63
C GLY A 316 -8.34 3.14 -11.23
N GLY A 317 -8.98 2.05 -11.65
CA GLY A 317 -10.34 2.07 -12.20
C GLY A 317 -11.39 2.53 -11.20
N VAL A 318 -11.33 2.06 -9.95
CA VAL A 318 -12.25 2.47 -8.88
C VAL A 318 -12.06 3.95 -8.53
N VAL A 319 -10.83 4.42 -8.41
CA VAL A 319 -10.57 5.85 -8.13
C VAL A 319 -11.09 6.73 -9.27
N LEU A 320 -10.90 6.33 -10.53
CA LEU A 320 -11.42 7.07 -11.69
C LEU A 320 -12.96 7.05 -11.73
N LEU A 321 -13.58 5.93 -11.39
CA LEU A 321 -15.03 5.83 -11.28
C LEU A 321 -15.57 6.77 -10.19
N VAL A 322 -14.98 6.75 -9.00
CA VAL A 322 -15.38 7.65 -7.90
C VAL A 322 -15.19 9.12 -8.30
N GLN A 323 -14.09 9.46 -8.98
CA GLN A 323 -13.87 10.83 -9.47
C GLN A 323 -14.92 11.25 -10.51
N ASN A 324 -15.32 10.38 -11.42
CA ASN A 324 -16.36 10.67 -12.41
C ASN A 324 -17.77 10.76 -11.82
N LEU A 325 -18.01 10.10 -10.68
CA LEU A 325 -19.28 10.19 -9.93
C LEU A 325 -19.35 11.44 -9.05
N GLN A 326 -18.25 12.17 -8.87
CA GLN A 326 -18.24 13.37 -8.04
C GLN A 326 -19.04 14.50 -8.69
N CYS A 327 -19.97 15.07 -7.93
CA CYS A 327 -20.83 16.16 -8.38
C CYS A 327 -20.05 17.48 -8.52
N THR A 328 -20.34 18.23 -9.58
CA THR A 328 -19.87 19.59 -9.81
C THR A 328 -21.08 20.52 -9.96
N PRO A 329 -21.33 21.49 -9.06
CA PRO A 329 -20.58 21.85 -7.83
C PRO A 329 -20.73 20.86 -6.64
N LYS A 330 -19.77 20.92 -5.71
CA LYS A 330 -19.67 20.00 -4.55
C LYS A 330 -20.88 20.09 -3.60
N ASP A 331 -21.55 21.23 -3.56
CA ASP A 331 -22.68 21.49 -2.66
C ASP A 331 -23.94 20.66 -2.98
N LEU A 332 -24.03 20.10 -4.19
CA LEU A 332 -25.12 19.20 -4.58
C LEU A 332 -25.02 17.82 -3.92
N CYS A 333 -23.83 17.44 -3.42
CA CYS A 333 -23.56 16.11 -2.88
C CYS A 333 -22.77 16.21 -1.56
N PRO A 334 -23.39 16.72 -0.48
CA PRO A 334 -22.70 17.04 0.79
C PRO A 334 -22.24 15.82 1.61
N HIS A 335 -22.55 14.60 1.17
CA HIS A 335 -22.21 13.34 1.84
C HIS A 335 -21.49 12.34 0.91
N PHE A 336 -20.90 12.84 -0.17
CA PHE A 336 -20.33 11.98 -1.20
C PHE A 336 -19.17 11.14 -0.68
N TYR A 337 -18.22 11.75 0.03
CA TYR A 337 -17.05 11.01 0.54
C TYR A 337 -17.41 10.08 1.70
N GLU A 338 -18.43 10.41 2.48
CA GLU A 338 -18.99 9.50 3.49
C GLU A 338 -19.57 8.24 2.84
N ASP A 339 -20.40 8.40 1.80
CA ASP A 339 -21.01 7.29 1.08
C ASP A 339 -19.97 6.42 0.37
N VAL A 340 -18.95 7.04 -0.24
CA VAL A 340 -17.82 6.32 -0.83
C VAL A 340 -17.10 5.49 0.23
N LEU A 341 -16.75 6.07 1.38
CA LEU A 341 -16.00 5.39 2.43
C LEU A 341 -16.83 4.30 3.13
N SER A 342 -18.15 4.44 3.21
CA SER A 342 -19.03 3.41 3.75
C SER A 342 -19.29 2.29 2.74
N TYR A 343 -19.86 2.61 1.58
CA TYR A 343 -20.34 1.60 0.63
C TYR A 343 -19.21 0.94 -0.15
N VAL A 344 -18.26 1.71 -0.69
CA VAL A 344 -17.19 1.15 -1.51
C VAL A 344 -16.26 0.29 -0.65
N CYS A 345 -15.86 0.76 0.53
CA CYS A 345 -15.04 -0.04 1.44
C CYS A 345 -15.77 -1.30 1.93
N ALA A 346 -17.09 -1.24 2.18
CA ALA A 346 -17.86 -2.43 2.52
C ALA A 346 -17.92 -3.44 1.38
N ILE A 347 -18.20 -3.02 0.15
CA ILE A 347 -18.23 -3.88 -1.04
C ILE A 347 -16.87 -4.57 -1.24
N VAL A 348 -15.79 -3.79 -1.15
CA VAL A 348 -14.42 -4.32 -1.29
C VAL A 348 -14.11 -5.35 -0.21
N THR A 349 -14.52 -5.09 1.03
CA THR A 349 -14.36 -6.02 2.15
C THR A 349 -15.17 -7.31 1.96
N LEU A 350 -16.39 -7.22 1.42
CA LEU A 350 -17.22 -8.37 1.08
C LEU A 350 -16.63 -9.22 -0.05
N ILE A 351 -16.02 -8.59 -1.06
CA ILE A 351 -15.26 -9.30 -2.10
C ILE A 351 -14.09 -10.08 -1.47
N GLY A 352 -13.38 -9.46 -0.52
CA GLY A 352 -12.34 -10.13 0.27
C GLY A 352 -12.86 -11.32 1.07
N LEU A 353 -14.04 -11.20 1.69
CA LEU A 353 -14.69 -12.27 2.44
C LEU A 353 -15.11 -13.44 1.54
N ALA A 354 -15.75 -13.16 0.40
CA ALA A 354 -16.13 -14.16 -0.58
C ALA A 354 -14.91 -14.93 -1.11
N SER A 355 -13.80 -14.22 -1.33
CA SER A 355 -12.52 -14.83 -1.74
C SER A 355 -11.97 -15.76 -0.66
N LEU A 356 -11.99 -15.34 0.61
CA LEU A 356 -11.58 -16.19 1.73
C LEU A 356 -12.46 -17.44 1.87
N ALA A 357 -13.79 -17.29 1.78
CA ALA A 357 -14.74 -18.39 1.89
C ALA A 357 -14.52 -19.44 0.79
N THR A 358 -14.36 -18.99 -0.46
CA THR A 358 -14.10 -19.89 -1.59
C THR A 358 -12.71 -20.54 -1.56
N LEU A 359 -11.74 -19.93 -0.85
CA LEU A 359 -10.44 -20.54 -0.57
C LEU A 359 -10.56 -21.61 0.52
N HIS A 360 -11.40 -21.40 1.54
CA HIS A 360 -11.63 -22.36 2.62
C HIS A 360 -12.40 -23.60 2.16
N CYS A 361 -13.51 -23.43 1.41
CA CYS A 361 -14.35 -24.54 0.95
C CYS A 361 -13.68 -25.52 -0.03
N ARG A 362 -12.52 -25.17 -0.62
CA ARG A 362 -11.75 -26.07 -1.50
C ARG A 362 -10.58 -26.75 -0.78
N SER A 363 -10.23 -26.26 0.41
CA SER A 363 -9.14 -26.80 1.23
C SER A 363 -9.61 -27.92 2.16
N ASN A 364 -10.92 -27.98 2.44
CA ASN A 364 -11.63 -29.16 2.93
C ASN A 364 -12.20 -29.92 1.74
#